data_AF-A0A286UZN6-F1
#
_entry.id   AF-A0A286UZN6-F1
#
_cell.length_a   1.000
_cell.length_b   1.000
_cell.length_c   1.000
_cell.angle_alpha   90.00
_cell.angle_beta   90.00
_cell.angle_gamma   90.00
#
_symmetry.space_group_name_H-M   'P 1'
#
loop_
_entity.id
_entity.type
_entity.pdbx_description
1 polymer ?
#
loop_
_entity_poly.entity_id
_entity_poly.type
_entity_poly.pdbx_seq_one_letter_code
_entity_poly.pdbx_strand_id
1 'polypeptide(L)'
;MAVTTAQLLQPRALVALLVVLVLITLGGAAEAQQGTCGAQLSQLAPCARYSVPPLPGQALPTPGPECCSALGSVSRDCACGAIDIINSLPTKCGLPRVSCQ
;
A
#
# COMPACT_ATOMS: atom_id res chain seq x y z
N MET A 1 29.52 -40.16 -29.87
CA MET A 1 28.59 -39.06 -30.19
C MET A 1 27.97 -38.61 -28.86
N ALA A 2 28.66 -37.90 -27.98
CA ALA A 2 29.10 -36.50 -28.05
C ALA A 2 27.92 -35.52 -28.16
N VAL A 3 27.19 -35.29 -27.06
CA VAL A 3 26.61 -33.98 -26.74
C VAL A 3 26.69 -33.80 -25.23
N THR A 4 27.77 -33.17 -24.80
CA THR A 4 27.98 -32.61 -23.47
C THR A 4 26.87 -31.59 -23.18
N THR A 5 26.01 -31.88 -22.21
CA THR A 5 24.95 -31.00 -21.69
C THR A 5 25.48 -29.73 -20.99
N ALA A 6 26.79 -29.47 -21.06
CA ALA A 6 27.46 -28.30 -20.48
C ALA A 6 27.71 -27.16 -21.48
N GLN A 7 27.38 -27.34 -22.76
CA GLN A 7 27.52 -26.32 -23.80
C GLN A 7 26.16 -25.64 -24.02
N LEU A 8 26.12 -24.31 -23.85
CA LEU A 8 25.01 -23.37 -24.07
C LEU A 8 24.32 -22.77 -22.83
N LEU A 9 24.94 -22.78 -21.65
CA LEU A 9 24.76 -21.63 -20.75
C LEU A 9 25.60 -20.46 -21.28
N GLN A 10 25.18 -19.96 -22.44
CA GLN A 10 25.80 -18.85 -23.14
C GLN A 10 25.87 -17.66 -22.17
N PRO A 11 26.98 -16.91 -22.06
CA PRO A 11 27.11 -15.83 -21.09
C PRO A 11 25.99 -14.79 -21.23
N ARG A 12 25.44 -14.66 -22.45
CA ARG A 12 24.27 -13.85 -22.78
C ARG A 12 22.97 -14.32 -22.10
N ALA A 13 22.75 -15.63 -22.00
CA ALA A 13 21.59 -16.20 -21.33
C ALA A 13 21.69 -16.03 -19.81
N LEU A 14 22.90 -16.15 -19.25
CA LEU A 14 23.19 -15.85 -17.85
C LEU A 14 22.92 -14.38 -17.51
N VAL A 15 23.40 -13.45 -18.36
CA VAL A 15 23.13 -12.01 -18.19
C VAL A 15 21.64 -11.70 -18.32
N ALA A 16 20.95 -12.28 -19.31
CA ALA A 16 19.50 -12.09 -19.47
C ALA A 16 18.72 -12.62 -18.25
N LEU A 17 19.10 -13.78 -17.71
CA LEU A 17 18.50 -14.34 -16.50
C LEU A 17 18.75 -13.45 -15.27
N LEU A 18 19.97 -12.92 -15.12
CA LEU A 18 20.31 -11.98 -14.05
C LEU A 18 19.52 -10.67 -14.17
N VAL A 19 19.38 -10.12 -15.38
CA VAL A 19 18.57 -8.93 -15.63
C VAL A 19 17.10 -9.17 -15.30
N VAL A 20 16.54 -10.32 -15.69
CA VAL A 20 15.17 -10.71 -15.34
C VAL A 20 15.00 -10.86 -13.83
N LEU A 21 15.95 -11.50 -13.14
CA LEU A 21 15.94 -11.60 -11.67
C LEU A 21 15.95 -10.22 -11.00
N VAL A 22 16.79 -9.31 -11.48
CA VAL A 22 16.86 -7.92 -10.99
C VAL A 22 15.55 -7.17 -11.26
N LEU A 23 14.94 -7.34 -12.44
CA LEU A 23 13.64 -6.73 -12.75
C LEU A 23 12.51 -7.30 -11.87
N ILE A 24 12.56 -8.58 -11.51
CA ILE A 24 11.58 -9.19 -10.60
C ILE A 24 11.78 -8.69 -9.16
N THR A 25 13.02 -8.52 -8.69
CA THR A 25 13.28 -7.98 -7.35
C THR A 25 12.96 -6.49 -7.22
N LEU A 26 13.16 -5.71 -8.29
CA LEU A 26 12.73 -4.30 -8.31
C LEU A 26 11.22 -4.16 -8.54
N GLY A 27 10.61 -5.03 -9.34
CA GLY A 27 9.18 -5.05 -9.61
C GLY A 27 8.36 -5.41 -8.37
N GLY A 28 8.80 -6.44 -7.63
CA GLY A 28 8.14 -7.00 -6.43
C GLY A 28 8.03 -6.06 -5.22
N ALA A 29 8.75 -4.92 -5.23
CA ALA A 29 8.62 -3.91 -4.19
C ALA A 29 7.26 -3.17 -4.28
N ALA A 30 6.70 -3.03 -5.48
CA ALA A 30 5.45 -2.31 -5.65
C ALA A 30 4.27 -3.00 -4.90
N GLU A 31 4.21 -4.33 -4.93
CA GLU A 31 3.19 -5.11 -4.22
C GLU A 31 3.53 -5.37 -2.75
N ALA A 32 4.81 -5.44 -2.37
CA ALA A 32 5.22 -5.59 -0.96
C ALA A 32 4.82 -4.36 -0.12
N GLN A 33 4.91 -3.15 -0.69
CA GLN A 33 4.40 -1.94 -0.05
C GLN A 33 2.86 -1.92 0.04
N GLN A 34 2.13 -2.51 -0.91
CA GLN A 34 0.67 -2.62 -0.85
C GLN A 34 0.19 -3.61 0.22
N GLY A 35 0.85 -4.78 0.34
CA GLY A 35 0.54 -5.78 1.37
C GLY A 35 0.79 -5.26 2.79
N THR A 36 1.84 -4.47 2.99
CA THR A 36 2.15 -3.84 4.29
C THR A 36 1.24 -2.66 4.61
N CYS A 37 0.84 -1.86 3.62
CA CYS A 37 -0.05 -0.71 3.85
C CYS A 37 -1.48 -1.15 4.20
N GLY A 38 -2.04 -2.15 3.49
CA GLY A 38 -3.36 -2.69 3.82
C GLY A 38 -3.43 -3.27 5.25
N ALA A 39 -2.38 -3.97 5.69
CA ALA A 39 -2.27 -4.50 7.05
C ALA A 39 -2.13 -3.39 8.10
N GLN A 40 -1.37 -2.32 7.82
CA GLN A 40 -1.26 -1.14 8.69
C GLN A 40 -2.62 -0.42 8.82
N LEU A 41 -3.32 -0.19 7.71
CA LEU A 41 -4.65 0.44 7.73
C LEU A 41 -5.69 -0.40 8.48
N SER A 42 -5.59 -1.73 8.40
CA SER A 42 -6.49 -2.62 9.15
C SER A 42 -6.35 -2.48 10.67
N GLN A 43 -5.16 -2.09 11.16
CA GLN A 43 -4.93 -1.80 12.59
C GLN A 43 -5.66 -0.54 13.06
N LEU A 44 -6.16 0.32 12.15
CA LEU A 44 -6.94 1.51 12.49
C LEU A 44 -8.41 1.20 12.82
N ALA A 45 -8.85 -0.06 12.80
CA ALA A 45 -10.19 -0.47 13.22
C ALA A 45 -10.69 0.17 14.55
N PRO A 46 -9.91 0.23 15.65
CA PRO A 46 -10.30 0.95 16.88
C PRO A 46 -10.55 2.45 16.70
N CYS A 47 -10.03 3.06 15.63
CA CYS A 47 -10.26 4.46 15.29
C CYS A 47 -11.56 4.71 14.52
N ALA A 48 -12.28 3.67 14.10
CA ALA A 48 -13.48 3.79 13.25
C ALA A 48 -14.53 4.74 13.84
N ARG A 49 -14.67 4.80 15.17
CA ARG A 49 -15.63 5.70 15.85
C ARG A 49 -15.36 7.19 15.63
N TYR A 50 -14.14 7.55 15.23
CA TYR A 50 -13.73 8.93 14.94
C TYR A 50 -13.86 9.32 13.47
N SER A 51 -14.25 8.39 12.60
CA SER A 51 -14.51 8.68 11.18
C SER A 51 -15.81 9.44 10.95
N VAL A 52 -16.69 9.45 11.96
CA VAL A 52 -17.96 10.17 11.93
C VAL A 52 -17.79 11.49 12.68
N PRO A 53 -18.09 12.65 12.05
CA PRO A 53 -18.03 13.92 12.75
C PRO A 53 -19.07 13.96 13.89
N PRO A 54 -18.73 14.58 15.04
CA PRO A 54 -19.71 14.77 16.11
C PRO A 54 -20.83 15.72 15.70
N LEU A 55 -21.93 15.70 16.44
CA LEU A 55 -23.04 16.64 16.22
C LEU A 55 -22.55 18.09 16.34
N PRO A 56 -23.22 19.05 15.67
CA PRO A 56 -22.84 20.46 15.73
C PRO A 56 -22.77 20.95 17.18
N GLY A 57 -21.62 21.50 17.57
CA GLY A 57 -21.39 22.00 18.93
C GLY A 57 -20.88 20.96 19.94
N GLN A 58 -20.68 19.70 19.54
CA GLN A 58 -19.91 18.73 20.34
C GLN A 58 -18.43 18.73 19.95
N ALA A 59 -17.56 18.67 20.95
CA ALA A 59 -16.13 18.45 20.74
C ALA A 59 -15.85 17.01 20.30
N LEU A 60 -14.79 16.81 19.50
CA LEU A 60 -14.30 15.47 19.22
C LEU A 60 -13.81 14.84 20.54
N PRO A 61 -14.30 13.63 20.91
CA PRO A 61 -13.81 12.93 22.09
C PRO A 61 -12.34 12.55 21.91
N THR A 62 -11.58 12.55 23.01
CA THR A 62 -10.16 12.17 22.98
C THR A 62 -9.99 10.72 22.52
N PRO A 63 -9.10 10.45 21.54
CA PRO A 63 -8.77 9.09 21.13
C PRO A 63 -8.25 8.23 22.28
N GLY A 64 -8.68 6.97 22.32
CA GLY A 64 -8.16 5.99 23.28
C GLY A 64 -6.71 5.59 22.92
N PRO A 65 -5.93 5.07 23.89
CA PRO A 65 -4.52 4.76 23.69
C PRO A 65 -4.29 3.75 22.55
N GLU A 66 -5.19 2.78 22.39
CA GLU A 66 -5.15 1.80 21.31
C GLU A 66 -5.21 2.45 19.92
N CYS A 67 -6.12 3.41 19.73
CA CYS A 67 -6.26 4.12 18.45
C CYS A 67 -5.03 5.00 18.17
N CYS A 68 -4.52 5.73 19.17
CA CYS A 68 -3.30 6.53 19.02
C CYS A 68 -2.07 5.68 18.70
N SER A 69 -1.96 4.50 19.33
CA SER A 69 -0.83 3.59 19.11
C SER A 69 -0.89 2.97 17.72
N ALA A 70 -2.07 2.55 17.27
CA ALA A 70 -2.29 2.07 15.91
C ALA A 70 -2.06 3.18 14.86
N LEU A 71 -2.50 4.42 15.13
CA LEU A 71 -2.19 5.56 14.25
C LEU A 71 -0.68 5.80 14.14
N GLY A 72 0.06 5.64 15.25
CA GLY A 72 1.52 5.75 15.26
C GLY A 72 2.25 4.65 14.51
N SER A 73 1.63 3.48 14.30
CA SER A 73 2.23 2.38 13.54
C SER A 73 2.04 2.49 12.03
N VAL A 74 1.13 3.36 11.57
CA VAL A 74 0.87 3.61 10.14
C VAL A 74 1.90 4.60 9.60
N SER A 75 2.61 4.19 8.55
CA SER A 75 3.55 5.09 7.88
C SER A 75 2.84 6.25 7.18
N ARG A 76 3.50 7.41 7.18
CA ARG A 76 2.98 8.64 6.55
C ARG A 76 2.69 8.44 5.06
N ASP A 77 3.54 7.71 4.34
CA ASP A 77 3.35 7.46 2.92
C ASP A 77 2.16 6.53 2.64
N CYS A 78 1.95 5.51 3.47
CA CYS A 78 0.77 4.66 3.40
C CYS A 78 -0.51 5.45 3.66
N ALA A 79 -0.53 6.28 4.72
CA ALA A 79 -1.68 7.12 5.04
C ALA A 79 -2.02 8.10 3.90
N CYS A 80 -1.02 8.84 3.39
CA CYS A 80 -1.23 9.78 2.30
C CYS A 80 -1.68 9.09 1.00
N GLY A 81 -1.05 7.98 0.63
CA GLY A 81 -1.41 7.21 -0.56
C GLY A 81 -2.83 6.65 -0.47
N ALA A 82 -3.23 6.13 0.70
CA ALA A 82 -4.57 5.64 0.93
C ALA A 82 -5.63 6.75 0.77
N ILE A 83 -5.39 7.93 1.35
CA ILE A 83 -6.30 9.08 1.25
C ILE A 83 -6.43 9.55 -0.21
N ASP A 84 -5.32 9.63 -0.96
CA ASP A 84 -5.33 10.00 -2.38
C ASP A 84 -6.19 9.02 -3.20
N ILE A 85 -5.95 7.72 -3.02
CA ILE A 85 -6.72 6.67 -3.69
C ILE A 85 -8.20 6.82 -3.35
N ILE A 86 -8.56 6.91 -2.06
CA ILE A 86 -9.95 7.04 -1.59
C ILE A 86 -10.63 8.28 -2.19
N ASN A 87 -9.95 9.43 -2.26
CA ASN A 87 -10.48 10.65 -2.87
C ASN A 87 -10.69 10.52 -4.39
N SER A 88 -9.92 9.66 -5.06
CA SER A 88 -10.10 9.39 -6.49
C SER A 88 -11.24 8.40 -6.79
N LEU A 89 -11.62 7.55 -5.82
CA LEU A 89 -12.61 6.49 -6.00
C LEU A 89 -13.99 7.00 -6.46
N PRO A 90 -14.58 8.08 -5.90
CA PRO A 90 -15.88 8.56 -6.35
C PRO A 90 -15.90 8.83 -7.86
N THR A 91 -14.84 9.45 -8.39
CA THR A 91 -14.73 9.74 -9.82
C THR A 91 -14.61 8.45 -10.64
N LYS A 92 -13.82 7.48 -10.18
CA LYS A 92 -13.66 6.19 -10.85
C LYS A 92 -14.96 5.37 -10.87
N CYS A 93 -15.80 5.53 -9.85
CA CYS A 93 -17.10 4.87 -9.75
C CYS A 93 -18.22 5.64 -10.46
N GLY A 94 -17.94 6.78 -11.10
CA GLY A 94 -18.95 7.61 -11.78
C GLY A 94 -19.84 8.43 -10.84
N LEU A 95 -19.44 8.60 -9.56
CA LEU A 95 -20.14 9.44 -8.60
C LEU A 95 -19.70 10.91 -8.71
N PRO A 96 -20.58 11.86 -8.35
CA PRO A 96 -20.19 13.27 -8.22
C PRO A 96 -19.02 13.43 -7.25
N ARG A 97 -18.15 14.40 -7.54
CA ARG A 97 -16.97 14.71 -6.73
C ARG A 97 -17.41 15.11 -5.32
N VAL A 98 -16.79 14.48 -4.32
CA VAL A 98 -16.94 14.91 -2.92
C VAL A 98 -15.95 16.05 -2.70
N SER A 99 -16.45 17.23 -2.31
CA SER A 99 -15.61 18.38 -1.96
C SER A 99 -15.72 18.57 -0.45
N CYS A 100 -14.71 18.10 0.27
CA CYS A 100 -14.60 18.31 1.72
C CYS A 100 -13.88 19.65 1.93
N GLN A 101 -14.59 20.64 2.50
CA GLN A 101 -14.00 21.87 3.03
C GLN A 101 -13.77 21.74 4.53
#